data_AF-A0AAV5TM61-F1
#
_entry.id   AF-A0AAV5TM61-F1
#
_cell.length_a   1.000
_cell.length_b   1.000
_cell.length_c   1.000
_cell.angle_alpha   90.00
_cell.angle_beta   90.00
_cell.angle_gamma   90.00
#
_symmetry.space_group_name_H-M   'P 1'
#
loop_
_entity.id
_entity.type
_entity.pdbx_description
1 polymer ?
#
loop_
_entity_poly.entity_id
_entity_poly.type
_entity_poly.pdbx_seq_one_letter_code
_entity_poly.pdbx_strand_id
1 'polypeptide(L)'
;LQLNSTSYEKWPELLLSVAGIEMGINVCLLAFLPVFCHIVWKSGVVHHNFRLQLCTSACYSALGTIARFYLFYAQYSGVPDEEIVHFFRIAQSFRSAENIFTVSLVCSFAFERTIATYKWSWYEKGSNSTLTMNSSTCVNFQWFTFIYRKNQKMLNRLKSGAQVGSYSVAHSFQVKENIEVLMYISWMGQGWIVSTVVCFLTYGYYA
;
A
#
# COMPACT_ATOMS: atom_id res chain seq x y z
N LEU A 1 10.01 -1.17 34.93
CA LEU A 1 8.93 -1.99 34.36
C LEU A 1 9.59 -2.84 33.26
N GLN A 2 10.06 -4.05 33.59
CA GLN A 2 10.68 -4.94 32.59
C GLN A 2 9.56 -5.53 31.73
N LEU A 3 9.33 -4.93 30.57
CA LEU A 3 8.17 -5.23 29.74
C LEU A 3 8.24 -6.58 29.00
N ASN A 4 9.29 -7.39 29.13
CA ASN A 4 9.46 -8.57 28.28
C ASN A 4 10.56 -9.58 28.70
N SER A 5 10.62 -10.02 29.96
CA SER A 5 11.71 -10.94 30.39
C SER A 5 11.46 -12.44 30.19
N THR A 6 10.23 -12.91 29.92
CA THR A 6 9.90 -14.33 30.13
C THR A 6 9.88 -15.23 28.88
N SER A 7 9.71 -14.70 27.66
CA SER A 7 9.71 -15.54 26.44
C SER A 7 11.04 -15.55 25.68
N TYR A 8 11.86 -14.51 25.82
CA TYR A 8 13.12 -14.36 25.08
C TYR A 8 14.24 -15.28 25.57
N GLU A 9 14.15 -15.73 26.82
CA GLU A 9 15.20 -16.54 27.44
C GLU A 9 15.23 -17.98 26.91
N LYS A 10 14.09 -18.48 26.41
CA LYS A 10 13.95 -19.90 26.04
C LYS A 10 14.60 -20.25 24.69
N TRP A 11 14.60 -19.34 23.72
CA TRP A 11 15.09 -19.59 22.35
C TRP A 11 15.73 -18.34 21.69
N PRO A 12 16.85 -17.80 22.24
CA PRO A 12 17.46 -16.57 21.73
C PRO A 12 17.98 -16.70 20.30
N GLU A 13 18.45 -17.88 19.90
CA GLU A 13 18.96 -18.14 18.55
C GLU A 13 17.86 -18.01 17.47
N LEU A 14 16.66 -18.51 17.77
CA LEU A 14 15.53 -18.42 16.83
C LEU A 14 15.14 -16.97 16.61
N LEU A 15 15.05 -16.18 17.69
CA LEU A 15 14.73 -14.75 17.57
C LEU A 15 15.81 -14.01 16.76
N LEU A 16 17.09 -14.26 17.07
CA LEU A 16 18.19 -13.60 16.39
C LEU A 16 18.22 -13.96 14.90
N SER A 17 17.94 -15.22 14.56
CA SER A 17 17.85 -15.65 13.15
C SER A 17 16.66 -15.01 12.42
N VAL A 18 15.48 -14.94 13.03
CA VAL A 18 14.31 -14.27 12.45
C VAL A 18 14.57 -12.78 12.25
N ALA A 19 15.14 -12.11 13.26
CA ALA A 19 15.52 -10.71 13.16
C ALA A 19 16.57 -10.50 12.07
N GLY A 20 17.60 -11.35 11.99
CA GLY A 20 18.62 -11.30 10.95
C GLY A 20 18.04 -11.46 9.54
N ILE A 21 17.10 -12.39 9.34
CA ILE A 21 16.39 -12.58 8.08
C ILE A 21 15.54 -11.35 7.74
N GLU A 22 14.78 -10.83 8.70
CA GLU A 22 13.95 -9.63 8.52
C GLU A 22 14.82 -8.42 8.13
N MET A 23 15.96 -8.23 8.80
CA MET A 23 16.93 -7.19 8.46
C MET A 23 17.50 -7.36 7.06
N GLY A 24 17.89 -8.58 6.69
CA GLY A 24 18.39 -8.89 5.34
C GLY A 24 17.36 -8.55 4.27
N ILE A 25 16.10 -8.93 4.46
CA ILE A 25 15.01 -8.59 3.53
C ILE A 25 14.83 -7.07 3.44
N ASN A 26 14.81 -6.37 4.57
CA ASN A 26 14.66 -4.91 4.62
C ASN A 26 15.80 -4.17 3.90
N VAL A 27 17.05 -4.62 4.05
CA VAL A 27 18.20 -4.06 3.31
C VAL A 27 18.02 -4.29 1.81
N CYS A 28 17.63 -5.49 1.39
CA CYS A 28 17.37 -5.80 -0.02
C CYS A 28 16.26 -4.92 -0.61
N LEU A 29 15.17 -4.70 0.14
CA LEU A 29 14.07 -3.82 -0.29
C LEU A 29 14.52 -2.37 -0.46
N LEU A 30 15.29 -1.83 0.48
CA LEU A 30 15.84 -0.48 0.37
C LEU A 30 16.81 -0.34 -0.81
N ALA A 31 17.67 -1.34 -1.03
CA ALA A 31 18.60 -1.35 -2.15
C ALA A 31 17.89 -1.42 -3.51
N PHE A 32 16.76 -2.13 -3.57
CA PHE A 32 15.96 -2.27 -4.80
C PHE A 32 15.09 -1.04 -5.09
N LEU A 33 14.74 -0.24 -4.08
CA LEU A 33 13.88 0.94 -4.23
C LEU A 33 14.27 1.91 -5.37
N PRO A 34 15.52 2.38 -5.49
CA PRO A 34 15.88 3.31 -6.57
C PRO A 34 15.70 2.67 -7.95
N VAL A 35 15.99 1.38 -8.08
CA VAL A 35 15.79 0.61 -9.32
C VAL A 35 14.29 0.50 -9.63
N PHE A 36 13.48 0.17 -8.63
CA PHE A 36 12.02 0.13 -8.75
C PHE A 36 11.45 1.48 -9.21
N CYS A 37 11.78 2.58 -8.52
CA CYS A 37 11.31 3.92 -8.88
C CYS A 37 11.77 4.33 -10.29
N HIS A 38 12.99 3.97 -10.69
CA HIS A 38 13.49 4.22 -12.04
C HIS A 38 12.67 3.47 -13.10
N ILE A 39 12.43 2.17 -12.90
CA ILE A 39 11.63 1.33 -13.80
C ILE A 39 10.21 1.88 -13.92
N VAL A 40 9.56 2.17 -12.79
CA VAL A 40 8.21 2.73 -12.75
C VAL A 40 8.18 4.06 -13.49
N TRP A 41 9.12 4.97 -13.25
CA TRP A 41 9.16 6.27 -13.90
C TRP A 41 9.32 6.16 -15.43
N LYS A 42 10.18 5.25 -15.88
CA LYS A 42 10.46 4.99 -17.30
C LYS A 42 9.36 4.18 -18.01
N SER A 43 8.44 3.56 -17.27
CA SER A 43 7.31 2.86 -17.88
C SER A 43 6.39 3.84 -18.63
N GLY A 44 6.45 3.81 -19.96
CA GLY A 44 5.60 4.66 -20.82
C GLY A 44 4.14 4.19 -20.91
N VAL A 45 3.89 2.92 -20.58
CA VAL A 45 2.57 2.30 -20.63
C VAL A 45 1.68 2.76 -19.47
N VAL A 46 2.28 3.18 -18.37
CA VAL A 46 1.57 3.48 -17.12
C VAL A 46 1.28 4.98 -17.03
N HIS A 47 0.05 5.32 -16.64
CA HIS A 47 -0.35 6.72 -16.45
C HIS A 47 0.55 7.43 -15.42
N HIS A 48 0.79 8.72 -15.62
CA HIS A 48 1.73 9.49 -14.79
C HIS A 48 1.36 9.48 -13.30
N ASN A 49 0.07 9.64 -12.97
CA ASN A 49 -0.41 9.62 -11.59
C ASN A 49 -0.19 8.27 -10.90
N PHE A 50 -0.38 7.17 -11.63
CA PHE A 50 -0.15 5.83 -11.14
C PHE A 50 1.34 5.60 -10.84
N ARG A 51 2.23 6.11 -11.70
CA ARG A 51 3.68 6.10 -11.46
C ARG A 51 4.06 6.89 -10.21
N LEU A 52 3.53 8.10 -10.05
CA LEU A 52 3.74 8.93 -8.86
C LEU A 52 3.25 8.25 -7.58
N GLN A 53 2.07 7.63 -7.63
CA GLN A 53 1.51 6.91 -6.49
C GLN A 53 2.34 5.69 -6.10
N LEU A 54 2.82 4.90 -7.07
CA LEU A 54 3.73 3.78 -6.82
C LEU A 54 5.07 4.24 -6.23
N CYS A 55 5.67 5.31 -6.79
CA CYS A 55 6.93 5.85 -6.25
C CYS A 55 6.73 6.43 -4.84
N THR A 56 5.61 7.11 -4.59
CA THR A 56 5.24 7.62 -3.27
C THR A 56 5.10 6.47 -2.28
N SER A 57 4.42 5.38 -2.68
CA SER A 57 4.30 4.18 -1.86
C SER A 57 5.64 3.55 -1.52
N ALA A 58 6.55 3.48 -2.49
CA ALA A 58 7.90 2.98 -2.24
C ALA A 58 8.65 3.85 -1.23
N CYS A 59 8.55 5.19 -1.35
CA CYS A 59 9.15 6.11 -0.38
C CYS A 59 8.58 5.94 1.04
N TYR A 60 7.25 5.79 1.19
CA TYR A 60 6.64 5.53 2.50
C TYR A 60 7.08 4.18 3.08
N SER A 61 7.15 3.14 2.24
CA SER A 61 7.69 1.84 2.64
C SER A 61 9.13 1.96 3.14
N ALA A 62 9.98 2.72 2.45
CA ALA A 62 11.35 2.98 2.87
C ALA A 62 11.45 3.67 4.23
N LEU A 63 10.62 4.69 4.47
CA LEU A 63 10.56 5.39 5.75
C LEU A 63 10.14 4.43 6.88
N GLY A 64 9.15 3.56 6.62
CA GLY A 64 8.75 2.51 7.56
C GLY A 64 9.88 1.51 7.84
N THR A 65 10.63 1.11 6.80
CA THR A 65 11.79 0.22 6.93
C THR A 65 12.94 0.87 7.72
N ILE A 66 13.24 2.15 7.50
CA ILE A 66 14.24 2.90 8.29
C ILE A 66 13.81 2.98 9.76
N ALA A 67 12.54 3.28 10.01
CA ALA A 67 11.99 3.27 11.36
C ALA A 67 12.08 1.87 12.02
N ARG A 68 11.94 0.80 11.22
CA ARG A 68 12.10 -0.57 11.69
C ARG A 68 13.52 -0.89 12.14
N PHE A 69 14.55 -0.45 11.39
CA PHE A 69 15.94 -0.55 11.83
C PHE A 69 16.18 0.15 13.17
N TYR A 70 15.57 1.34 13.34
CA TYR A 70 15.67 2.08 14.61
C TYR A 70 15.02 1.32 15.77
N LEU A 71 13.83 0.75 15.57
CA LEU A 71 13.15 -0.04 16.60
C LEU A 71 13.96 -1.26 17.02
N PHE A 72 14.59 -1.95 16.06
CA PHE A 72 15.48 -3.06 16.35
C PHE A 72 16.73 -2.60 17.11
N TYR A 73 17.35 -1.49 16.72
CA TYR A 73 18.47 -0.92 17.47
C TYR A 73 18.08 -0.63 18.93
N ALA A 74 16.92 -0.02 19.15
CA ALA A 74 16.40 0.23 20.49
C ALA A 74 16.17 -1.07 21.28
N GLN A 75 15.66 -2.12 20.64
CA GLN A 75 15.42 -3.43 21.26
C GLN A 75 16.70 -4.17 21.66
N TYR A 76 17.77 -4.07 20.87
CA TYR A 76 19.00 -4.86 21.07
C TYR A 76 20.16 -4.11 21.74
N SER A 77 20.13 -2.77 21.77
CA SER A 77 21.23 -1.97 22.34
C SER A 77 21.31 -2.04 23.88
N GLY A 78 20.22 -2.40 24.56
CA GLY A 78 20.17 -2.44 26.03
C GLY A 78 20.34 -1.08 26.71
N VAL A 79 20.31 0.01 25.93
CA VAL A 79 20.40 1.39 26.42
C VAL A 79 19.15 1.70 27.24
N PRO A 80 19.27 2.39 28.39
CA PRO A 80 18.13 2.71 29.25
C PRO A 80 17.05 3.49 28.49
N ASP A 81 15.79 3.12 28.74
CA ASP A 81 14.62 3.62 28.01
C ASP A 81 14.58 5.15 27.91
N GLU A 82 15.00 5.86 28.98
CA GLU A 82 14.92 7.32 29.11
C GLU A 82 15.60 8.08 27.96
N GLU A 83 16.72 7.57 27.45
CA GLU A 83 17.48 8.22 26.37
C GLU A 83 16.84 7.98 24.98
N ILE A 84 16.10 6.87 24.82
CA ILE A 84 15.58 6.42 23.53
C ILE A 84 14.10 6.73 23.35
N VAL A 85 13.34 7.02 24.41
CA VAL A 85 11.87 7.20 24.37
C VAL A 85 11.42 8.13 23.24
N HIS A 86 12.09 9.27 23.04
CA HIS A 86 11.68 10.26 22.04
C HIS A 86 11.76 9.72 20.61
N PHE A 87 12.90 9.14 20.25
CA PHE A 87 13.12 8.57 18.93
C PHE A 87 12.31 7.28 18.72
N PHE A 88 12.15 6.46 19.75
CA PHE A 88 11.31 5.26 19.71
C PHE A 88 9.86 5.60 19.34
N ARG A 89 9.30 6.64 19.96
CA ARG A 89 7.93 7.10 19.63
C ARG A 89 7.83 7.55 18.18
N ILE A 90 8.79 8.33 17.69
CA ILE A 90 8.82 8.79 16.29
C ILE A 90 8.92 7.60 15.33
N ALA A 91 9.81 6.65 15.60
CA ALA A 91 9.95 5.44 14.78
C ALA A 91 8.66 4.60 14.78
N GLN A 92 8.02 4.45 15.94
CA GLN A 92 6.73 3.76 16.05
C GLN A 92 5.62 4.48 15.26
N SER A 93 5.62 5.81 15.27
CA SER A 93 4.69 6.61 14.47
C SER A 93 4.92 6.42 12.97
N PHE A 94 6.17 6.44 12.49
CA PHE A 94 6.48 6.17 11.08
C PHE A 94 6.08 4.76 10.65
N ARG A 95 6.37 3.74 11.48
CA ARG A 95 5.92 2.36 11.23
C ARG A 95 4.40 2.26 11.15
N SER A 96 3.69 2.93 12.05
CA SER A 96 2.22 2.94 12.04
C SER A 96 1.67 3.66 10.81
N ALA A 97 2.29 4.78 10.44
CA ALA A 97 1.91 5.55 9.26
C ALA A 97 2.13 4.76 7.96
N GLU A 98 3.25 4.04 7.84
CA GLU A 98 3.51 3.14 6.71
C GLU A 98 2.42 2.07 6.61
N ASN A 99 2.11 1.34 7.69
CA ASN A 99 1.04 0.35 7.68
C ASN A 99 -0.33 0.93 7.25
N ILE A 100 -0.70 2.11 7.76
CA ILE A 100 -1.94 2.80 7.38
C ILE A 100 -1.92 3.16 5.89
N PHE A 101 -0.81 3.75 5.43
CA PHE A 101 -0.63 4.16 4.05
C PHE A 101 -0.74 2.95 3.10
N THR A 102 -0.03 1.88 3.41
CA THR A 102 0.02 0.60 2.72
C THR A 102 -1.39 0.01 2.52
N VAL A 103 -2.22 -0.02 3.55
CA VAL A 103 -3.63 -0.45 3.45
C VAL A 103 -4.47 0.54 2.61
N SER A 104 -4.24 1.85 2.76
CA SER A 104 -4.98 2.89 2.03
C SER A 104 -4.67 2.93 0.53
N LEU A 105 -3.51 2.41 0.12
CA LEU A 105 -3.01 2.45 -1.26
C LEU A 105 -3.97 1.74 -2.22
N VAL A 106 -4.44 0.55 -1.84
CA VAL A 106 -5.41 -0.26 -2.61
C VAL A 106 -6.67 0.54 -2.92
N CYS A 107 -7.20 1.20 -1.90
CA CYS A 107 -8.41 2.01 -2.04
C CYS A 107 -8.17 3.26 -2.90
N SER A 108 -6.98 3.86 -2.76
CA SER A 108 -6.58 5.04 -3.53
C SER A 108 -6.52 4.73 -5.03
N PHE A 109 -5.92 3.60 -5.41
CA PHE A 109 -5.92 3.16 -6.82
C PHE A 109 -7.33 2.92 -7.35
N ALA A 110 -8.19 2.28 -6.56
CA ALA A 110 -9.57 2.03 -6.97
C ALA A 110 -10.38 3.31 -7.16
N PHE A 111 -10.20 4.28 -6.26
CA PHE A 111 -10.81 5.60 -6.35
C PHE A 111 -10.37 6.32 -7.61
N GLU A 112 -9.07 6.36 -7.87
CA GLU A 112 -8.52 6.99 -9.06
C GLU A 112 -9.09 6.38 -10.33
N ARG A 113 -9.12 5.04 -10.45
CA ARG A 113 -9.70 4.35 -11.61
C ARG A 113 -11.18 4.63 -11.80
N THR A 114 -11.91 4.86 -10.72
CA THR A 114 -13.33 5.17 -10.80
C THR A 114 -13.56 6.59 -11.29
N ILE A 115 -12.75 7.54 -10.82
CA ILE A 115 -12.80 8.90 -11.34
C ILE A 115 -12.37 8.93 -12.81
N ALA A 116 -11.34 8.18 -13.19
CA ALA A 116 -10.96 8.04 -14.59
C ALA A 116 -12.11 7.48 -15.46
N THR A 117 -12.93 6.58 -14.91
CA THR A 117 -14.13 6.05 -15.60
C THR A 117 -15.20 7.12 -15.77
N TYR A 118 -15.50 7.88 -14.71
CA TYR A 118 -16.59 8.88 -14.75
C TYR A 118 -16.21 10.19 -15.43
N LYS A 119 -14.96 10.60 -15.29
CA LYS A 119 -14.42 11.89 -15.75
C LYS A 119 -13.21 11.67 -16.66
N TRP A 120 -13.31 10.74 -17.61
CA TRP A 120 -12.27 10.40 -18.58
C TRP A 120 -11.61 11.64 -19.21
N SER A 121 -12.42 12.56 -19.75
CA SER A 121 -11.92 13.74 -20.46
C SER A 121 -11.16 14.72 -19.57
N TRP A 122 -11.44 14.71 -18.26
CA TRP A 122 -10.68 15.49 -17.28
C TRP A 122 -9.39 14.77 -16.88
N TYR A 123 -9.46 13.45 -16.74
CA TYR A 123 -8.30 12.61 -16.39
C TYR A 123 -7.24 12.64 -17.50
N GLU A 124 -7.65 12.49 -18.76
CA GLU A 124 -6.77 12.48 -19.94
C GLU A 124 -6.06 13.83 -20.17
N LYS A 125 -6.68 14.94 -19.73
CA LYS A 125 -6.08 16.28 -19.82
C LYS A 125 -4.88 16.50 -18.88
N GLY A 126 -4.62 15.58 -17.95
CA GLY A 126 -3.47 15.69 -17.04
C GLY A 126 -3.44 16.98 -16.22
N SER A 127 -4.61 17.55 -15.91
CA SER A 127 -4.73 18.81 -15.15
C SER A 127 -4.05 18.71 -13.78
N ASN A 128 -3.44 19.78 -13.27
CA ASN A 128 -2.91 19.86 -11.90
C ASN A 128 -3.94 19.47 -10.82
N SER A 129 -5.23 19.58 -11.10
CA SER A 129 -6.30 19.11 -10.20
C SER A 129 -6.34 17.57 -10.03
N THR A 130 -5.75 16.81 -10.96
CA THR A 130 -5.57 15.36 -10.79
C THR A 130 -4.50 15.03 -9.74
N LEU A 131 -3.47 15.88 -9.57
CA LEU A 131 -2.43 15.71 -8.55
C LEU A 131 -2.98 15.90 -7.13
N THR A 132 -3.91 16.85 -6.93
CA THR A 132 -4.57 17.07 -5.63
C THR A 132 -5.46 15.91 -5.20
N MET A 133 -5.81 15.01 -6.11
CA MET A 133 -6.61 13.83 -5.78
C MET A 133 -5.81 12.77 -5.01
N ASN A 134 -4.47 12.78 -5.14
CA ASN A 134 -3.59 11.86 -4.43
C ASN A 134 -3.44 12.18 -2.94
N SER A 135 -3.83 13.37 -2.48
CA SER A 135 -3.72 13.75 -1.06
C SER A 135 -4.92 13.34 -0.20
N SER A 136 -6.05 12.91 -0.78
CA SER A 136 -7.30 12.65 -0.03
C SER A 136 -7.48 11.19 0.44
N THR A 137 -6.38 10.43 0.61
CA THR A 137 -6.38 8.97 0.77
C THR A 137 -6.93 8.44 2.11
N CYS A 138 -7.41 9.31 3.00
CA CYS A 138 -7.89 8.90 4.34
C CYS A 138 -9.36 8.39 4.39
N VAL A 139 -10.18 8.51 3.34
CA VAL A 139 -11.65 8.24 3.40
C VAL A 139 -12.06 6.91 2.71
N ASN A 140 -11.17 5.94 2.67
CA ASN A 140 -11.01 5.14 1.46
C ASN A 140 -11.72 3.76 1.45
N PHE A 141 -11.92 3.12 2.60
CA PHE A 141 -12.37 1.72 2.64
C PHE A 141 -13.87 1.54 2.30
N GLN A 142 -14.73 2.40 2.84
CA GLN A 142 -16.17 2.38 2.52
C GLN A 142 -16.42 2.72 1.03
N TRP A 143 -15.55 3.56 0.47
CA TRP A 143 -15.65 4.02 -0.89
C TRP A 143 -15.33 2.94 -1.92
N PHE A 144 -14.35 2.06 -1.62
CA PHE A 144 -13.99 0.93 -2.50
C PHE A 144 -15.17 0.01 -2.81
N THR A 145 -15.91 -0.43 -1.79
CA THR A 145 -17.06 -1.33 -1.98
C THR A 145 -18.17 -0.66 -2.81
N PHE A 146 -18.42 0.62 -2.55
CA PHE A 146 -19.41 1.41 -3.30
C PHE A 146 -19.01 1.53 -4.78
N ILE A 147 -17.75 1.86 -5.02
CA ILE A 147 -17.13 1.96 -6.34
C ILE A 147 -17.25 0.65 -7.12
N TYR A 148 -16.84 -0.46 -6.50
CA TYR A 148 -16.85 -1.76 -7.15
C TYR A 148 -18.26 -2.14 -7.60
N ARG A 149 -19.24 -1.95 -6.70
CA ARG A 149 -20.67 -2.18 -7.01
C ARG A 149 -21.18 -1.29 -8.14
N LYS A 150 -20.73 -0.03 -8.20
CA LYS A 150 -21.11 0.91 -9.29
C LYS A 150 -20.51 0.49 -10.63
N ASN A 151 -19.23 0.12 -10.67
CA ASN A 151 -18.56 -0.35 -11.88
C ASN A 151 -19.18 -1.66 -12.39
N GLN A 152 -19.51 -2.59 -11.50
CA GLN A 152 -20.20 -3.83 -11.86
C GLN A 152 -21.60 -3.57 -12.44
N LYS A 153 -22.36 -2.62 -11.85
CA LYS A 153 -23.66 -2.19 -12.41
C LYS A 153 -23.51 -1.57 -13.80
N MET A 154 -22.45 -0.79 -14.04
CA MET A 154 -22.17 -0.22 -15.37
C MET A 154 -21.85 -1.31 -16.39
N LEU A 155 -21.01 -2.29 -16.03
CA LEU A 155 -20.71 -3.42 -16.90
C LEU A 155 -21.97 -4.23 -17.24
N ASN A 156 -22.85 -4.46 -16.26
CA ASN A 156 -24.10 -5.18 -16.51
C ASN A 156 -25.04 -4.42 -17.46
N ARG A 157 -25.06 -3.08 -17.41
CA ARG A 157 -25.79 -2.24 -18.38
C ARG A 157 -25.18 -2.29 -19.78
N LEU A 158 -23.86 -2.43 -19.89
CA LEU A 158 -23.19 -2.62 -21.19
C LEU A 158 -23.52 -3.99 -21.81
N LYS A 159 -23.77 -5.01 -20.99
CA LYS A 159 -24.17 -6.35 -21.46
C LYS A 159 -25.61 -6.42 -21.96
N SER A 160 -26.50 -5.52 -21.54
CA SER A 160 -27.92 -5.53 -21.95
C SER A 160 -28.20 -5.04 -23.38
N GLY A 161 -27.16 -4.83 -24.19
CA GLY A 161 -27.28 -4.47 -25.61
C GLY A 161 -26.86 -3.04 -25.91
N ALA A 162 -26.20 -2.85 -27.05
CA ALA A 162 -25.78 -1.53 -27.51
C ALA A 162 -26.99 -0.72 -28.00
N GLN A 163 -27.25 0.43 -27.38
CA GLN A 163 -28.17 1.42 -27.95
C GLN A 163 -27.44 2.18 -29.06
N VAL A 164 -28.06 2.22 -30.25
CA VAL A 164 -27.53 2.95 -31.40
C VAL A 164 -27.44 4.44 -31.03
N GLY A 165 -26.21 4.97 -31.00
CA GLY A 165 -25.92 6.39 -30.72
C GLY A 165 -25.25 6.68 -29.37
N SER A 166 -25.22 5.74 -28.40
CA SER A 166 -24.57 5.94 -27.10
C SER A 166 -23.39 5.00 -26.84
N TYR A 167 -23.13 4.06 -27.76
CA TYR A 167 -22.04 3.10 -27.64
C TYR A 167 -20.72 3.68 -28.17
N SER A 168 -19.71 3.75 -27.30
CA SER A 168 -18.33 4.01 -27.65
C SER A 168 -17.49 2.78 -27.34
N VAL A 169 -16.83 2.23 -28.37
CA VAL A 169 -15.92 1.08 -28.25
C VAL A 169 -14.83 1.38 -27.22
N ALA A 170 -14.23 2.58 -27.28
CA ALA A 170 -13.18 3.02 -26.37
C ALA A 170 -13.65 3.02 -24.90
N HIS A 171 -14.86 3.54 -24.64
CA HIS A 171 -15.42 3.56 -23.28
C HIS A 171 -15.67 2.14 -22.75
N SER A 172 -16.19 1.24 -23.59
CA SER A 172 -16.42 -0.16 -23.17
C SER A 172 -15.12 -0.91 -22.85
N PHE A 173 -14.05 -0.64 -23.61
CA PHE A 173 -12.73 -1.21 -23.37
C PHE A 173 -12.14 -0.72 -22.04
N GLN A 174 -12.23 0.59 -21.76
CA GLN A 174 -11.76 1.17 -20.50
C GLN A 174 -12.50 0.63 -19.28
N VAL A 175 -13.82 0.47 -19.35
CA VAL A 175 -14.60 -0.11 -18.23
C VAL A 175 -14.17 -1.56 -17.98
N LYS A 176 -13.89 -2.33 -19.02
CA LYS A 176 -13.41 -3.71 -18.90
C LYS A 176 -12.02 -3.77 -18.26
N GLU A 177 -11.09 -2.96 -18.77
CA GLU A 177 -9.73 -2.84 -18.23
C GLU A 177 -9.75 -2.43 -16.75
N ASN A 178 -10.56 -1.43 -16.38
CA ASN A 178 -10.69 -1.00 -15.00
C ASN A 178 -11.23 -2.10 -14.07
N ILE A 179 -12.15 -2.95 -14.55
CA ILE A 179 -12.65 -4.08 -13.76
C ILE A 179 -11.58 -5.15 -13.59
N GLU A 180 -10.81 -5.47 -14.64
CA GLU A 180 -9.69 -6.42 -14.56
C GLU A 180 -8.62 -5.92 -13.58
N VAL A 181 -8.28 -4.63 -13.63
CA VAL A 181 -7.37 -3.99 -12.67
C VAL A 181 -7.93 -4.05 -11.25
N LEU A 182 -9.21 -3.74 -11.04
CA LEU A 182 -9.84 -3.82 -9.72
C LEU A 182 -9.88 -5.25 -9.17
N MET A 183 -10.11 -6.26 -10.02
CA MET A 183 -10.05 -7.66 -9.63
C MET A 183 -8.64 -8.06 -9.19
N TYR A 184 -7.62 -7.66 -9.96
CA TYR A 184 -6.23 -7.91 -9.61
C TYR A 184 -5.83 -7.24 -8.29
N ILE A 185 -6.20 -5.98 -8.10
CA ILE A 185 -5.96 -5.23 -6.86
C ILE A 185 -6.71 -5.87 -5.68
N SER A 186 -7.95 -6.31 -5.87
CA SER A 186 -8.73 -7.01 -4.84
C SER A 186 -8.05 -8.32 -4.42
N TRP A 187 -7.54 -9.10 -5.38
CA TRP A 187 -6.82 -10.34 -5.10
C TRP A 187 -5.51 -10.08 -4.35
N MET A 188 -4.71 -9.10 -4.77
CA MET A 188 -3.51 -8.68 -4.02
C MET A 188 -3.85 -8.21 -2.60
N GLY A 189 -4.91 -7.39 -2.45
CA GLY A 189 -5.37 -6.89 -1.16
C GLY A 189 -5.78 -8.01 -0.20
N GLN A 190 -6.40 -9.09 -0.70
CA GLN A 190 -6.71 -10.27 0.11
C GLN A 190 -5.44 -10.96 0.62
N GLY A 191 -4.45 -11.15 -0.25
CA GLY A 191 -3.15 -11.70 0.15
C GLY A 191 -2.48 -10.86 1.25
N TRP A 192 -2.60 -9.54 1.15
CA TRP A 192 -2.06 -8.63 2.15
C TRP A 192 -2.77 -8.73 3.50
N ILE A 193 -4.11 -8.77 3.50
CA ILE A 193 -4.91 -8.93 4.73
C ILE A 193 -4.53 -10.24 5.43
N VAL A 194 -4.43 -11.34 4.69
CA VAL A 194 -4.01 -12.63 5.25
C VAL A 194 -2.62 -12.53 5.84
N SER A 195 -1.65 -11.95 5.11
CA SER A 195 -0.29 -11.74 5.62
C SER A 195 -0.28 -10.92 6.92
N THR A 196 -1.01 -9.81 6.98
CA THR A 196 -1.08 -8.93 8.15
C THR A 196 -1.71 -9.64 9.34
N VAL A 197 -2.79 -10.40 9.14
CA VAL A 197 -3.42 -11.19 10.20
C VAL A 197 -2.47 -12.28 10.72
N VAL A 198 -1.78 -12.99 9.82
CA VAL A 198 -0.78 -14.01 10.20
C VAL A 198 0.38 -13.38 10.97
N CYS A 199 0.91 -12.25 10.52
CA CYS A 199 1.93 -11.49 11.24
C CYS A 199 1.41 -11.06 12.62
N PHE A 200 0.19 -10.54 12.72
CA PHE A 200 -0.37 -10.12 14.00
C PHE A 200 -0.53 -11.29 14.98
N LEU A 201 -1.02 -12.45 14.50
CA LEU A 201 -1.18 -13.65 15.33
C LEU A 201 0.15 -14.23 15.78
N THR A 202 1.15 -14.25 14.88
CA THR A 202 2.49 -14.74 15.22
C THR A 202 3.19 -13.80 16.20
N TYR A 203 3.22 -12.49 15.93
CA TYR A 203 3.81 -11.51 16.85
C TYR A 203 3.07 -11.46 18.20
N GLY A 204 1.74 -11.52 18.20
CA GLY A 204 0.94 -11.54 19.44
C GLY A 204 1.07 -12.83 20.24
N TYR A 205 1.54 -13.93 19.64
CA TYR A 205 1.86 -15.16 20.37
C TYR A 205 3.22 -15.07 21.07
N TYR A 206 4.16 -14.27 20.54
CA TYR A 206 5.52 -14.12 21.08
C TYR A 206 5.72 -12.88 21.97
N ALA A 207 4.79 -11.93 21.95
CA ALA A 207 4.75 -10.75 22.82
C ALA A 207 3.95 -11.03 24.10
#